data_AF-A0A1L7XM59-F1
#
_entry.id   AF-A0A1L7XM59-F1
#
_cell.length_a   1.000
_cell.length_b   1.000
_cell.length_c   1.000
_cell.angle_alpha   90.00
_cell.angle_beta   90.00
_cell.angle_gamma   90.00
#
_symmetry.space_group_name_H-M   'P 1'
#
loop_
_entity.id
_entity.type
_entity.pdbx_description
1 polymer ?
#
loop_
_entity_poly.entity_id
_entity_poly.type
_entity_poly.pdbx_seq_one_letter_code
_entity_poly.pdbx_strand_id
1 'polypeptide(L)'
;MASSATSDVTLLTEHFTYRPTALIDDIVNSINVLAFKATEAVEKGLLGANPSDLGFKIPPPTTPEAQEAGKAIAEAAKHEIENGVHQLETLLEAKIDKNFDRLEIFALRNYLSVPPEVRDWVRLSHYEGLTFTQDKDAPNTESVTLLRRKLRETQKLHALLRAEKARNEATIKALKALVLNQATKKEDVDGETCPAFAFLQNRGELMGDGKQPVTTTTEFTLSQVPGLKGLLENLEPRLEGLASGTGKEGLVGEDQKSWRRERLGFIEKETRRHMENVRGLELGEMGEVRDGEWQGEGRKLGKGEVEDLERVVSMVGGGDAGEPMDQDS
;
A
#
# COMPACT_ATOMS: atom_id res chain seq x y z
N MET A 1 12.82 -29.55 -28.67
CA MET A 1 13.73 -30.02 -27.59
C MET A 1 14.04 -28.92 -26.57
N ALA A 2 14.46 -27.71 -26.98
CA ALA A 2 14.66 -26.61 -26.02
C ALA A 2 13.33 -26.10 -25.42
N SER A 3 12.28 -25.99 -26.23
CA SER A 3 10.94 -25.55 -25.79
C SER A 3 10.26 -26.49 -24.78
N SER A 4 10.56 -27.79 -24.86
CA SER A 4 10.09 -28.79 -23.91
C SER A 4 10.92 -28.76 -22.63
N ALA A 5 12.24 -28.63 -22.68
CA ALA A 5 13.01 -28.48 -21.43
C ALA A 5 12.57 -27.23 -20.63
N THR A 6 12.25 -26.13 -21.32
CA THR A 6 11.79 -24.90 -20.67
C THR A 6 10.43 -25.04 -20.00
N SER A 7 9.46 -25.76 -20.59
CA SER A 7 8.15 -25.86 -19.96
C SER A 7 8.11 -26.84 -18.77
N ASP A 8 9.12 -27.71 -18.62
CA ASP A 8 9.22 -28.62 -17.46
C ASP A 8 9.70 -27.81 -16.27
N VAL A 9 10.73 -26.99 -16.51
CA VAL A 9 11.22 -26.04 -15.53
C VAL A 9 10.11 -25.08 -15.12
N THR A 10 9.29 -24.55 -16.04
CA THR A 10 8.18 -23.67 -15.64
C THR A 10 7.13 -24.39 -14.81
N LEU A 11 6.70 -25.59 -15.21
CA LEU A 11 5.69 -26.36 -14.48
C LEU A 11 6.20 -26.71 -13.08
N LEU A 12 7.43 -27.17 -12.96
CA LEU A 12 8.06 -27.50 -11.68
C LEU A 12 8.30 -26.24 -10.84
N THR A 13 8.71 -25.12 -11.44
CA THR A 13 8.86 -23.86 -10.72
C THR A 13 7.54 -23.35 -10.17
N GLU A 14 6.46 -23.54 -10.92
CA GLU A 14 5.13 -23.13 -10.50
C GLU A 14 4.63 -24.04 -9.37
N HIS A 15 4.85 -25.34 -9.49
CA HIS A 15 4.49 -26.31 -8.45
C HIS A 15 5.25 -26.09 -7.14
N PHE A 16 6.57 -25.94 -7.21
CA PHE A 16 7.42 -25.78 -6.04
C PHE A 16 7.46 -24.34 -5.52
N THR A 17 7.02 -23.36 -6.30
CA THR A 17 7.15 -21.91 -6.04
C THR A 17 8.58 -21.37 -6.05
N TYR A 18 9.56 -22.22 -6.36
CA TYR A 18 10.97 -21.88 -6.54
C TYR A 18 11.57 -22.71 -7.67
N ARG A 19 12.74 -22.29 -8.18
CA ARG A 19 13.42 -23.01 -9.25
C ARG A 19 14.03 -24.31 -8.72
N PRO A 20 13.81 -25.47 -9.38
CA PRO A 20 14.40 -26.75 -8.93
C PRO A 20 15.91 -26.73 -8.73
N THR A 21 16.66 -25.94 -9.52
CA THR A 21 18.11 -25.77 -9.35
C THR A 21 18.47 -25.10 -8.03
N ALA A 22 17.63 -24.17 -7.53
CA ALA A 22 17.90 -23.45 -6.29
C ALA A 22 17.90 -24.38 -5.07
N LEU A 23 17.09 -25.44 -5.07
CA LEU A 23 17.13 -26.47 -4.02
C LEU A 23 18.49 -27.16 -3.96
N ILE A 24 19.08 -27.45 -5.12
CA ILE A 24 20.37 -28.14 -5.20
C ILE A 24 21.49 -27.17 -4.80
N ASP A 25 21.43 -25.92 -5.26
CA ASP A 25 22.35 -24.85 -4.84
C ASP A 25 22.38 -24.70 -3.31
N ASP A 26 21.20 -24.69 -2.67
CA ASP A 26 21.08 -24.62 -1.21
C ASP A 26 21.66 -25.85 -0.51
N ILE A 27 21.46 -27.06 -1.06
CA ILE A 27 22.07 -28.29 -0.55
C ILE A 27 23.60 -28.21 -0.63
N VAL A 28 24.16 -27.82 -1.78
CA VAL A 28 25.60 -27.68 -1.97
C VAL A 28 26.18 -26.65 -0.99
N ASN A 29 25.54 -25.50 -0.87
CA ASN A 29 25.94 -24.46 0.09
C ASN A 29 25.92 -24.98 1.53
N SER A 30 24.87 -25.70 1.92
CA SER A 30 24.76 -26.26 3.28
C SER A 30 25.88 -27.27 3.58
N ILE A 31 26.25 -28.08 2.59
CA ILE A 31 27.26 -29.12 2.74
C ILE A 31 28.66 -28.53 2.77
N ASN A 32 28.94 -27.51 1.96
CA ASN A 32 30.18 -26.77 2.04
C ASN A 32 30.34 -26.14 3.44
N VAL A 33 29.29 -25.49 3.96
CA VAL A 33 29.31 -24.93 5.33
C VAL A 33 29.54 -26.02 6.39
N LEU A 34 28.96 -27.21 6.24
CA LEU A 34 29.19 -28.32 7.17
C LEU A 34 30.60 -28.90 7.03
N ALA A 35 31.15 -28.97 5.82
CA ALA A 35 32.50 -29.43 5.55
C ALA A 35 33.53 -28.52 6.24
N PHE A 36 33.42 -27.19 6.06
CA PHE A 36 34.27 -26.22 6.75
C PHE A 36 34.18 -26.34 8.28
N LYS A 37 32.96 -26.47 8.81
CA LYS A 37 32.79 -26.66 10.26
C LYS A 37 33.42 -27.96 10.76
N ALA A 38 33.38 -29.02 9.95
CA ALA A 38 33.99 -30.29 10.31
C ALA A 38 35.52 -30.21 10.25
N THR A 39 36.11 -29.55 9.25
CA THR A 39 37.56 -29.35 9.16
C THR A 39 38.08 -28.48 10.30
N GLU A 40 37.40 -27.38 10.63
CA GLU A 40 37.69 -26.54 11.81
C GLU A 40 37.59 -27.34 13.12
N ALA A 41 36.57 -28.20 13.26
CA ALA A 41 36.39 -29.03 14.45
C ALA A 41 37.52 -30.08 14.58
N VAL A 42 37.96 -30.65 13.46
CA VAL A 42 39.12 -31.57 13.41
C VAL A 42 40.40 -30.83 13.79
N GLU A 43 40.66 -29.66 13.22
CA GLU A 43 41.83 -28.83 13.56
C GLU A 43 41.85 -28.50 15.06
N LYS A 44 40.75 -27.98 15.59
CA LYS A 44 40.61 -27.66 17.01
C LYS A 44 40.78 -28.89 17.90
N GLY A 45 40.27 -30.04 17.47
CA GLY A 45 40.42 -31.31 18.16
C GLY A 45 41.87 -31.79 18.21
N LEU A 46 42.59 -31.70 17.09
CA LEU A 46 43.99 -32.07 16.97
C LEU A 46 44.91 -31.12 17.74
N LEU A 47 44.66 -29.81 17.69
CA LEU A 47 45.41 -28.80 18.45
C LEU A 47 45.18 -28.91 19.97
N GLY A 48 44.00 -29.41 20.37
CA GLY A 48 43.65 -29.64 21.78
C GLY A 48 44.17 -30.97 22.35
N ALA A 49 44.61 -31.91 21.50
CA ALA A 49 45.17 -33.18 21.92
C ALA A 49 46.63 -33.04 22.36
N ASN A 50 47.10 -33.90 23.27
CA ASN A 50 48.50 -33.86 23.64
C ASN A 50 49.36 -34.35 22.46
N PRO A 51 50.45 -33.64 22.12
CA PRO A 51 51.34 -34.04 21.03
C PRO A 51 51.94 -35.44 21.21
N SER A 52 52.12 -35.92 22.44
CA SER A 52 52.58 -37.29 22.70
C SER A 52 51.57 -38.37 22.29
N ASP A 53 50.26 -38.10 22.41
CA ASP A 53 49.18 -39.01 22.00
C ASP A 53 49.06 -39.07 20.47
N LEU A 54 49.47 -37.99 19.79
CA LEU A 54 49.55 -37.87 18.34
C LEU A 54 50.82 -38.49 17.73
N GLY A 55 51.72 -39.02 18.57
CA GLY A 55 52.95 -39.68 18.14
C GLY A 55 54.19 -38.77 18.07
N PHE A 56 54.09 -37.50 18.48
CA PHE A 56 55.25 -36.62 18.58
C PHE A 56 56.09 -36.98 19.82
N LYS A 57 57.36 -37.31 19.59
CA LYS A 57 58.31 -37.64 20.67
C LYS A 57 58.85 -36.36 21.28
N ILE A 58 58.27 -35.92 22.39
CA ILE A 58 58.74 -34.76 23.13
C ILE A 58 59.74 -35.20 24.20
N PRO A 59 60.97 -34.64 24.23
CA PRO A 59 61.92 -34.94 25.29
C PRO A 59 61.39 -34.44 26.65
N PRO A 60 61.60 -35.18 27.74
CA PRO A 60 61.12 -34.78 29.07
C PRO A 60 61.78 -33.45 29.51
N PRO A 61 61.04 -32.53 30.17
CA PRO A 61 61.49 -31.18 30.50
C PRO A 61 62.48 -31.19 31.68
N THR A 62 63.63 -31.82 31.48
CA THR A 62 64.63 -32.10 32.53
C THR A 62 65.79 -31.11 32.47
N THR A 63 66.02 -30.47 31.32
CA THR A 63 67.02 -29.43 31.07
C THR A 63 66.38 -28.23 30.36
N PRO A 64 66.93 -27.01 30.50
CA PRO A 64 66.43 -25.83 29.78
C PRO A 64 66.50 -26.01 28.25
N GLU A 65 67.53 -26.69 27.75
CA GLU A 65 67.66 -27.07 26.33
C GLU A 65 66.57 -28.04 25.87
N ALA A 66 66.15 -29.00 26.72
CA ALA A 66 65.04 -29.91 26.42
C ALA A 66 63.68 -29.21 26.44
N GLN A 67 63.52 -28.14 27.23
CA GLN A 67 62.31 -27.32 27.23
C GLN A 67 62.19 -26.48 25.94
N GLU A 68 63.30 -25.91 25.46
CA GLU A 68 63.34 -25.19 24.18
C GLU A 68 63.11 -26.12 22.99
N ALA A 69 63.75 -27.30 22.99
CA ALA A 69 63.51 -28.34 21.99
C ALA A 69 62.06 -28.84 21.99
N GLY A 70 61.45 -29.04 23.17
CA GLY A 70 60.05 -29.44 23.31
C GLY A 70 59.07 -28.39 22.77
N LYS A 71 59.37 -27.11 22.94
CA LYS A 71 58.58 -26.01 22.34
C LYS A 71 58.69 -25.98 20.82
N ALA A 72 59.91 -26.12 20.27
CA ALA A 72 60.13 -26.17 18.83
C ALA A 72 59.41 -27.37 18.17
N ILE A 73 59.42 -28.54 18.82
CA ILE A 73 58.68 -29.72 18.35
C ILE A 73 57.17 -29.49 18.40
N ALA A 74 56.65 -28.83 19.44
CA ALA A 74 55.24 -28.51 19.54
C ALA A 74 54.80 -27.47 18.48
N GLU A 75 55.63 -26.50 18.16
CA GLU A 75 55.37 -25.53 17.07
C GLU A 75 55.44 -26.21 15.70
N ALA A 76 56.40 -27.11 15.47
CA ALA A 76 56.47 -27.91 14.25
C ALA A 76 55.24 -28.83 14.10
N ALA A 77 54.79 -29.46 15.19
CA ALA A 77 53.58 -30.28 15.21
C ALA A 77 52.33 -29.47 14.85
N LYS A 78 52.21 -28.24 15.36
CA LYS A 78 51.09 -27.35 14.99
C LYS A 78 51.10 -27.03 13.50
N HIS A 79 52.24 -26.64 12.95
CA HIS A 79 52.36 -26.36 11.52
C HIS A 79 52.12 -27.59 10.65
N GLU A 80 52.51 -28.79 11.10
CA GLU A 80 52.20 -30.04 10.41
C GLU A 80 50.69 -30.35 10.41
N ILE A 81 50.02 -30.11 11.54
CA ILE A 81 48.56 -30.25 11.68
C ILE A 81 47.84 -29.25 10.78
N GLU A 82 48.21 -27.96 10.81
CA GLU A 82 47.64 -26.91 9.96
C GLU A 82 47.77 -27.27 8.46
N ASN A 83 48.96 -27.70 8.04
CA ASN A 83 49.19 -28.11 6.66
C ASN A 83 48.39 -29.37 6.28
N GLY A 84 48.28 -30.34 7.18
CA GLY A 84 47.52 -31.56 6.96
C GLY A 84 46.01 -31.31 6.87
N VAL A 85 45.48 -30.45 7.74
CA VAL A 85 44.08 -30.01 7.71
C VAL A 85 43.79 -29.26 6.41
N HIS A 86 44.68 -28.37 5.98
CA HIS A 86 44.50 -27.63 4.73
C HIS A 86 44.50 -28.54 3.50
N GLN A 87 45.37 -29.57 3.48
CA GLN A 87 45.33 -30.60 2.43
C GLN A 87 44.04 -31.41 2.45
N LEU A 88 43.54 -31.75 3.64
CA LEU A 88 42.28 -32.48 3.81
C LEU A 88 41.09 -31.63 3.34
N GLU A 89 41.06 -30.35 3.68
CA GLU A 89 40.06 -29.38 3.24
C GLU A 89 40.03 -29.29 1.71
N THR A 90 41.19 -29.06 1.08
CA THR A 90 41.31 -29.01 -0.39
C THR A 90 40.81 -30.30 -1.06
N LEU A 91 41.17 -31.45 -0.49
CA LEU A 91 40.71 -32.75 -1.00
C LEU A 91 39.20 -32.95 -0.81
N LEU A 92 38.67 -32.53 0.33
CA LEU A 92 37.26 -32.66 0.67
C LEU A 92 36.42 -31.78 -0.26
N GLU A 93 36.81 -30.52 -0.47
CA GLU A 93 36.17 -29.59 -1.41
C GLU A 93 36.12 -30.18 -2.82
N ALA A 94 37.27 -30.65 -3.35
CA ALA A 94 37.33 -31.23 -4.69
C ALA A 94 36.47 -32.50 -4.84
N LYS A 95 36.27 -33.27 -3.76
CA LYS A 95 35.42 -34.46 -3.76
C LYS A 95 33.95 -34.12 -3.60
N ILE A 96 33.62 -33.13 -2.78
CA ILE A 96 32.26 -32.63 -2.61
C ILE A 96 31.80 -32.08 -3.96
N ASP A 97 32.51 -31.11 -4.53
CA ASP A 97 32.21 -30.50 -5.83
C ASP A 97 31.87 -31.56 -6.90
N LYS A 98 32.80 -32.49 -7.15
CA LYS A 98 32.62 -33.55 -8.16
C LYS A 98 31.44 -34.50 -7.90
N ASN A 99 31.16 -34.84 -6.64
CA ASN A 99 30.08 -35.76 -6.30
C ASN A 99 28.72 -35.05 -6.30
N PHE A 100 28.71 -33.78 -5.90
CA PHE A 100 27.50 -32.97 -5.87
C PHE A 100 27.11 -32.46 -7.26
N ASP A 101 28.05 -32.23 -8.18
CA ASP A 101 27.76 -32.06 -9.61
C ASP A 101 27.03 -33.27 -10.19
N ARG A 102 27.46 -34.48 -9.82
CA ARG A 102 26.81 -35.73 -10.27
C ARG A 102 25.42 -35.87 -9.67
N LEU A 103 25.27 -35.49 -8.40
CA LEU A 103 23.96 -35.46 -7.74
C LEU A 103 23.05 -34.44 -8.41
N GLU A 104 23.55 -33.27 -8.77
CA GLU A 104 22.80 -32.24 -9.48
C GLU A 104 22.24 -32.80 -10.80
N ILE A 105 23.12 -33.32 -11.64
CA ILE A 105 22.74 -33.90 -12.93
C ILE A 105 21.73 -35.04 -12.74
N PHE A 106 21.96 -35.91 -11.75
CA PHE A 106 21.06 -37.04 -11.50
C PHE A 106 19.69 -36.59 -10.98
N ALA A 107 19.66 -35.62 -10.06
CA ALA A 107 18.44 -35.11 -9.46
C ALA A 107 17.59 -34.35 -10.48
N LEU A 108 18.20 -33.45 -11.26
CA LEU A 108 17.51 -32.71 -12.33
C LEU A 108 17.01 -33.63 -13.45
N ARG A 109 17.68 -34.77 -13.67
CA ARG A 109 17.27 -35.72 -14.71
C ARG A 109 16.18 -36.69 -14.25
N ASN A 110 16.18 -37.10 -12.99
CA ASN A 110 15.32 -38.22 -12.52
C ASN A 110 14.25 -37.81 -11.51
N TYR A 111 14.57 -36.95 -10.54
CA TYR A 111 13.64 -36.57 -9.48
C TYR A 111 12.88 -35.29 -9.82
N LEU A 112 13.62 -34.29 -10.31
CA LEU A 112 13.11 -32.96 -10.64
C LEU A 112 12.89 -32.86 -12.16
N SER A 113 12.32 -33.91 -12.74
CA SER A 113 11.94 -33.96 -14.15
C SER A 113 10.54 -34.56 -14.28
N VAL A 114 9.82 -34.11 -15.31
CA VAL A 114 8.51 -34.66 -15.67
C VAL A 114 8.67 -35.51 -16.92
N PRO A 115 8.21 -36.77 -16.93
CA PRO A 115 8.23 -37.59 -18.13
C PRO A 115 7.45 -36.91 -19.27
N PRO A 116 7.99 -36.89 -20.50
CA PRO A 116 7.37 -36.18 -21.62
C PRO A 116 5.99 -36.72 -21.99
N GLU A 117 5.71 -37.99 -21.68
CA GLU A 117 4.42 -38.64 -21.95
C GLU A 117 3.29 -38.13 -21.06
N VAL A 118 3.60 -37.77 -19.82
CA VAL A 118 2.60 -37.36 -18.81
C VAL A 118 2.49 -35.84 -18.74
N ARG A 119 3.52 -35.13 -19.19
CA ARG A 119 3.65 -33.67 -19.16
C ARG A 119 2.38 -32.90 -19.54
N ASP A 120 1.76 -33.24 -20.67
CA ASP A 120 0.58 -32.53 -21.17
C ASP A 120 -0.70 -32.83 -20.36
N TRP A 121 -0.67 -33.87 -19.54
CA TRP A 121 -1.76 -34.32 -18.68
C TRP A 121 -1.61 -33.84 -17.22
N VAL A 122 -0.45 -33.27 -16.86
CA VAL A 122 -0.19 -32.75 -15.52
C VAL A 122 -0.95 -31.43 -15.36
N ARG A 123 -1.91 -31.42 -14.43
CA ARG A 123 -2.63 -30.22 -14.00
C ARG A 123 -2.26 -29.91 -12.55
N LEU A 124 -1.77 -28.69 -12.31
CA LEU A 124 -1.50 -28.21 -10.95
C LEU A 124 -2.82 -27.85 -10.24
N SER A 125 -2.82 -27.89 -8.90
CA SER A 125 -4.02 -27.70 -8.09
C SER A 125 -4.69 -26.35 -8.29
N HIS A 126 -3.93 -25.26 -8.50
CA HIS A 126 -4.47 -23.93 -8.75
C HIS A 126 -5.08 -23.77 -10.15
N TYR A 127 -4.88 -24.74 -11.04
CA TYR A 127 -5.61 -24.81 -12.29
C TYR A 127 -6.95 -25.50 -12.14
N GLU A 128 -7.28 -26.12 -11.00
CA GLU A 128 -8.59 -26.75 -10.76
C GLU A 128 -9.71 -25.71 -10.80
N GLY A 129 -10.76 -25.96 -11.59
CA GLY A 129 -11.88 -25.03 -11.79
C GLY A 129 -11.65 -23.92 -12.82
N LEU A 130 -10.44 -23.78 -13.36
CA LEU A 130 -10.19 -22.92 -14.52
C LEU A 130 -10.53 -23.66 -15.82
N THR A 131 -11.46 -23.10 -16.60
CA THR A 131 -11.78 -23.57 -17.94
C THR A 131 -11.18 -22.58 -18.94
N PHE A 132 -10.20 -23.02 -19.73
CA PHE A 132 -9.51 -22.17 -20.72
C PHE A 132 -10.21 -22.13 -22.08
N THR A 133 -11.39 -22.76 -22.21
CA THR A 133 -12.25 -22.54 -23.36
C THR A 133 -12.80 -21.12 -23.28
N GLN A 134 -12.59 -20.33 -24.32
CA GLN A 134 -13.20 -19.01 -24.42
C GLN A 134 -14.71 -19.18 -24.51
N ASP A 135 -15.40 -19.05 -23.39
CA ASP A 135 -16.85 -18.97 -23.38
C ASP A 135 -17.26 -17.72 -24.17
N LYS A 136 -18.22 -17.87 -25.09
CA LYS A 136 -18.73 -16.76 -25.90
C LYS A 136 -19.35 -15.65 -25.04
N ASP A 137 -19.74 -15.98 -23.81
CA ASP A 137 -20.30 -15.08 -22.81
C ASP A 137 -19.26 -14.60 -21.77
N ALA A 138 -17.96 -14.87 -21.99
CA ALA A 138 -16.91 -14.38 -21.12
C ALA A 138 -16.93 -12.84 -21.07
N PRO A 139 -16.87 -12.22 -19.88
CA PRO A 139 -16.94 -10.78 -19.75
C PRO A 139 -15.75 -10.13 -20.46
N ASN A 140 -16.03 -9.47 -21.58
CA ASN A 140 -15.03 -8.68 -22.31
C ASN A 140 -14.56 -7.49 -21.46
N THR A 141 -13.34 -7.01 -21.68
CA THR A 141 -12.78 -5.83 -20.99
C THR A 141 -13.74 -4.62 -21.10
N GLU A 142 -14.35 -4.45 -22.27
CA GLU A 142 -15.38 -3.42 -22.53
C GLU A 142 -16.63 -3.58 -21.66
N SER A 143 -17.09 -4.82 -21.41
CA SER A 143 -18.25 -5.08 -20.54
C SER A 143 -17.94 -4.72 -19.09
N VAL A 144 -16.71 -4.98 -18.65
CA VAL A 144 -16.23 -4.65 -17.30
C VAL A 144 -16.08 -3.14 -17.13
N THR A 145 -15.57 -2.41 -18.13
CA THR A 145 -15.45 -0.95 -18.06
C THR A 145 -16.83 -0.27 -18.04
N LEU A 146 -17.79 -0.78 -18.83
CA LEU A 146 -19.18 -0.32 -18.79
C LEU A 146 -19.83 -0.55 -17.42
N LEU A 147 -19.63 -1.74 -16.83
CA LEU A 147 -20.12 -2.04 -15.49
C LEU A 147 -19.48 -1.14 -14.42
N ARG A 148 -18.18 -0.87 -14.52
CA ARG A 148 -17.48 0.07 -13.64
C ARG A 148 -18.05 1.47 -13.78
N ARG A 149 -18.30 1.96 -15.00
CA ARG A 149 -18.91 3.27 -15.25
C ARG A 149 -20.33 3.34 -14.68
N LYS A 150 -21.15 2.32 -14.92
CA LYS A 150 -22.51 2.23 -14.37
C LYS A 150 -22.49 2.25 -12.85
N LEU A 151 -21.57 1.52 -12.22
CA LEU A 151 -21.41 1.50 -10.78
C LEU A 151 -21.02 2.90 -10.25
N ARG A 152 -20.11 3.61 -10.90
CA ARG A 152 -19.75 5.00 -10.55
C ARG A 152 -20.96 5.94 -10.60
N GLU A 153 -21.74 5.90 -11.68
CA GLU A 153 -22.93 6.75 -11.81
C GLU A 153 -23.98 6.40 -10.75
N THR A 154 -24.19 5.11 -10.46
CA THR A 154 -25.12 4.71 -9.39
C THR A 154 -24.66 5.15 -8.01
N GLN A 155 -23.35 5.14 -7.74
CA GLN A 155 -22.80 5.64 -6.48
C GLN A 155 -22.95 7.16 -6.35
N LYS A 156 -22.72 7.91 -7.44
CA LYS A 156 -22.91 9.37 -7.49
C LYS A 156 -24.37 9.74 -7.25
N LEU A 157 -25.30 9.07 -7.94
CA LEU A 157 -26.74 9.23 -7.73
C LEU A 157 -27.11 8.95 -6.26
N HIS A 158 -26.60 7.84 -5.70
CA HIS A 158 -26.89 7.48 -4.32
C HIS A 158 -26.37 8.50 -3.30
N ALA A 159 -25.21 9.11 -3.54
CA ALA A 159 -24.70 10.20 -2.71
C ALA A 159 -25.61 11.43 -2.76
N LEU A 160 -26.05 11.83 -3.95
CA LEU A 160 -26.98 12.95 -4.14
C LEU A 160 -28.33 12.69 -3.46
N LEU A 161 -28.89 11.48 -3.63
CA LEU A 161 -30.14 11.10 -2.97
C LEU A 161 -30.04 11.12 -1.44
N ARG A 162 -28.90 10.70 -0.87
CA ARG A 162 -28.68 10.82 0.57
C ARG A 162 -28.57 12.27 1.03
N ALA A 163 -27.91 13.14 0.26
CA ALA A 163 -27.82 14.56 0.55
C ALA A 163 -29.20 15.23 0.51
N GLU A 164 -29.99 14.94 -0.52
CA GLU A 164 -31.38 15.43 -0.64
C GLU A 164 -32.28 14.90 0.48
N LYS A 165 -32.16 13.61 0.83
CA LYS A 165 -32.88 13.06 1.98
C LYS A 165 -32.53 13.80 3.27
N ALA A 166 -31.25 14.08 3.52
CA ALA A 166 -30.82 14.83 4.69
C ALA A 166 -31.35 16.27 4.70
N ARG A 167 -31.36 16.95 3.54
CA ARG A 167 -31.96 18.28 3.37
C ARG A 167 -33.46 18.25 3.69
N ASN A 168 -34.19 17.30 3.12
CA ASN A 168 -35.62 17.12 3.36
C ASN A 168 -35.92 16.81 4.83
N GLU A 169 -35.10 16.00 5.49
CA GLU A 169 -35.25 15.75 6.93
C GLU A 169 -34.99 17.02 7.76
N ALA A 170 -34.02 17.84 7.39
CA ALA A 170 -33.74 19.11 8.07
C ALA A 170 -34.87 20.13 7.87
N THR A 171 -35.39 20.28 6.65
CA THR A 171 -36.52 21.18 6.38
C THR A 171 -37.78 20.71 7.10
N ILE A 172 -38.08 19.41 7.10
CA ILE A 172 -39.19 18.84 7.89
C ILE A 172 -39.00 19.12 9.38
N LYS A 173 -37.79 18.99 9.92
CA LYS A 173 -37.51 19.32 11.32
C LYS A 173 -37.70 20.81 11.61
N ALA A 174 -37.25 21.70 10.73
CA ALA A 174 -37.42 23.14 10.88
C ALA A 174 -38.90 23.55 10.80
N LEU A 175 -39.65 23.02 9.84
CA LEU A 175 -41.09 23.23 9.72
C LEU A 175 -41.84 22.68 10.93
N LYS A 176 -41.47 21.49 11.41
CA LYS A 176 -42.01 20.94 12.65
C LYS A 176 -41.66 21.81 13.85
N ALA A 177 -40.45 22.35 13.98
CA ALA A 177 -40.12 23.25 15.08
C ALA A 177 -40.96 24.54 15.05
N LEU A 178 -41.18 25.10 13.85
CA LEU A 178 -42.02 26.29 13.69
C LEU A 178 -43.51 26.03 14.00
N VAL A 179 -44.03 24.84 13.66
CA VAL A 179 -45.43 24.45 13.85
C VAL A 179 -45.71 23.86 15.24
N LEU A 180 -44.74 23.14 15.80
CA LEU A 180 -44.87 22.21 16.94
C LEU A 180 -44.07 22.69 18.15
N ASN A 181 -43.68 23.98 18.20
CA ASN A 181 -43.38 24.69 19.45
C ASN A 181 -44.65 24.82 20.32
N GLN A 182 -45.28 23.68 20.62
CA GLN A 182 -46.21 23.46 21.70
C GLN A 182 -45.38 23.00 22.90
N ALA A 183 -45.23 23.92 23.85
CA ALA A 183 -45.08 23.67 25.29
C ALA A 183 -44.21 22.46 25.71
N THR A 184 -42.90 22.66 25.83
CA THR A 184 -42.16 21.98 26.90
C THR A 184 -42.16 22.90 28.12
N LYS A 185 -43.07 22.60 29.06
CA LYS A 185 -42.95 23.07 30.44
C LYS A 185 -41.56 22.69 30.97
N LYS A 186 -40.73 23.68 31.31
CA LYS A 186 -39.86 23.68 32.49
C LYS A 186 -39.22 25.07 32.69
N GLU A 187 -39.68 25.67 33.79
CA GLU A 187 -39.14 26.70 34.69
C GLU A 187 -37.88 27.49 34.29
N ASP A 188 -38.05 28.81 34.40
CA ASP A 188 -37.11 29.86 34.82
C ASP A 188 -35.77 29.99 34.09
N VAL A 189 -35.74 30.81 33.02
CA VAL A 189 -34.79 31.94 32.81
C VAL A 189 -35.42 32.89 31.77
N ASP A 190 -35.40 34.20 32.07
CA ASP A 190 -35.80 35.29 31.18
C ASP A 190 -35.22 35.15 29.76
N GLY A 191 -36.10 34.97 28.79
CA GLY A 191 -35.75 34.81 27.38
C GLY A 191 -36.94 34.28 26.57
N GLU A 192 -37.92 35.15 26.31
CA GLU A 192 -39.12 34.84 25.53
C GLU A 192 -38.78 34.33 24.13
N THR A 193 -38.76 33.02 23.94
CA THR A 193 -38.82 32.40 22.61
C THR A 193 -40.26 31.98 22.34
N CYS A 194 -41.08 32.96 21.98
CA CYS A 194 -42.42 32.71 21.47
C CYS A 194 -42.36 31.82 20.21
N PRO A 195 -43.22 30.80 20.07
CA PRO A 195 -43.35 30.06 18.81
C PRO A 195 -43.68 31.06 17.69
N ALA A 196 -42.93 31.03 16.58
CA ALA A 196 -43.06 32.02 15.50
C ALA A 196 -44.51 32.14 14.93
N PHE A 197 -45.31 31.08 15.05
CA PHE A 197 -46.71 31.06 14.62
C PHE A 197 -47.73 30.93 15.78
N ALA A 198 -47.32 31.10 17.04
CA ALA A 198 -48.24 31.08 18.19
C ALA A 198 -49.34 32.14 18.09
N PHE A 199 -49.04 33.30 17.49
CA PHE A 199 -50.01 34.39 17.30
C PHE A 199 -51.18 34.00 16.38
N LEU A 200 -51.00 33.02 15.49
CA LEU A 200 -52.08 32.50 14.63
C LEU A 200 -52.97 31.49 15.36
N GLN A 201 -52.42 30.77 16.34
CA GLN A 201 -53.16 29.79 17.13
C GLN A 201 -53.87 30.43 18.33
N ASN A 202 -53.24 31.43 18.97
CA ASN A 202 -53.83 32.22 20.03
C ASN A 202 -54.53 33.44 19.43
N ARG A 203 -55.80 33.28 19.03
CA ARG A 203 -56.71 34.42 18.88
C ARG A 203 -56.99 34.99 20.27
N GLY A 204 -56.04 35.75 20.82
CA GLY A 204 -56.25 36.56 22.02
C GLY A 204 -57.46 37.48 21.82
N GLU A 205 -58.23 37.68 22.89
CA GLU A 205 -59.55 38.31 22.94
C GLU A 205 -59.71 39.52 21.99
N LEU A 206 -60.14 39.27 20.76
CA LEU A 206 -60.70 40.27 19.85
C LEU A 206 -62.12 40.62 20.33
N MET A 207 -62.21 41.27 21.48
CA MET A 207 -63.40 41.97 21.95
C MET A 207 -63.00 43.41 22.29
N GLY A 208 -62.67 44.17 21.24
CA GLY A 208 -62.42 45.60 21.32
C GLY A 208 -63.71 46.42 21.18
N ASP A 209 -63.89 47.38 22.10
CA ASP A 209 -64.96 48.37 22.16
C ASP A 209 -65.24 49.06 20.80
N GLY A 210 -66.52 49.10 20.40
CA GLY A 210 -66.97 49.47 19.05
C GLY A 210 -66.99 50.97 18.72
N LYS A 211 -66.34 51.83 19.52
CA LYS A 211 -66.42 53.29 19.35
C LYS A 211 -65.24 53.91 18.58
N GLN A 212 -64.10 53.24 18.49
CA GLN A 212 -63.01 53.63 17.57
C GLN A 212 -62.29 52.38 17.01
N PRO A 213 -62.88 51.70 16.01
CA PRO A 213 -62.33 50.46 15.48
C PRO A 213 -61.05 50.69 14.67
N VAL A 214 -60.95 51.80 13.93
CA VAL A 214 -59.79 52.03 13.06
C VAL A 214 -58.54 52.35 13.89
N THR A 215 -58.65 53.17 14.93
CA THR A 215 -57.49 53.57 15.75
C THR A 215 -56.94 52.37 16.54
N THR A 216 -57.79 51.61 17.20
CA THR A 216 -57.40 50.40 17.95
C THR A 216 -56.84 49.31 17.06
N THR A 217 -57.42 49.09 15.87
CA THR A 217 -56.85 48.14 14.89
C THR A 217 -55.54 48.66 14.33
N THR A 218 -55.42 49.96 14.04
CA THR A 218 -54.16 50.54 13.55
C THR A 218 -53.07 50.50 14.61
N GLU A 219 -53.36 50.85 15.87
CA GLU A 219 -52.43 50.83 16.99
C GLU A 219 -51.99 49.41 17.31
N PHE A 220 -52.90 48.44 17.26
CA PHE A 220 -52.56 47.03 17.37
C PHE A 220 -51.68 46.58 16.19
N THR A 221 -52.04 46.89 14.94
CA THR A 221 -51.17 46.53 13.80
C THR A 221 -49.81 47.22 13.88
N LEU A 222 -49.76 48.48 14.34
CA LEU A 222 -48.51 49.22 14.57
C LEU A 222 -47.69 48.59 15.70
N SER A 223 -48.34 48.05 16.74
CA SER A 223 -47.63 47.33 17.81
C SER A 223 -47.16 45.94 17.36
N GLN A 224 -47.82 45.32 16.37
CA GLN A 224 -47.39 44.03 15.80
C GLN A 224 -46.30 44.18 14.72
N VAL A 225 -46.15 45.35 14.08
CA VAL A 225 -45.14 45.60 13.04
C VAL A 225 -43.69 45.43 13.54
N PRO A 226 -43.30 45.92 14.74
CA PRO A 226 -41.97 45.66 15.30
C PRO A 226 -41.70 44.17 15.55
N GLY A 227 -42.70 43.41 16.02
CA GLY A 227 -42.58 41.96 16.20
C GLY A 227 -42.40 41.22 14.88
N LEU A 228 -43.11 41.63 13.83
CA LEU A 228 -42.94 41.10 12.48
C LEU A 228 -41.59 41.47 11.86
N LYS A 229 -41.09 42.69 12.10
CA LYS A 229 -39.75 43.10 11.67
C LYS A 229 -38.66 42.27 12.37
N GLY A 230 -38.76 42.08 13.68
CA GLY A 230 -37.83 41.22 14.42
C GLY A 230 -37.89 39.75 13.99
N LEU A 231 -39.07 39.25 13.59
CA LEU A 231 -39.21 37.91 13.01
C LEU A 231 -38.60 37.80 11.62
N LEU A 232 -38.76 38.82 10.77
CA LEU A 232 -38.09 38.90 9.46
C LEU A 232 -36.57 38.93 9.61
N GLU A 233 -36.05 39.75 10.52
CA GLU A 233 -34.61 39.83 10.83
C GLU A 233 -34.04 38.52 11.39
N ASN A 234 -34.86 37.69 12.05
CA ASN A 234 -34.45 36.36 12.52
C ASN A 234 -34.62 35.25 11.47
N LEU A 235 -35.57 35.40 10.54
CA LEU A 235 -35.86 34.41 9.49
C LEU A 235 -34.93 34.56 8.30
N GLU A 236 -34.53 35.79 7.95
CA GLU A 236 -33.58 36.10 6.88
C GLU A 236 -32.24 35.33 7.01
N PRO A 237 -31.52 35.38 8.15
CA PRO A 237 -30.28 34.62 8.32
C PRO A 237 -30.51 33.10 8.39
N ARG A 238 -31.71 32.65 8.80
CA ARG A 238 -32.06 31.22 8.82
C ARG A 238 -32.42 30.70 7.43
N LEU A 239 -33.02 31.52 6.59
CA LEU A 239 -33.26 31.23 5.18
C LEU A 239 -31.94 31.24 4.40
N GLU A 240 -31.04 32.18 4.66
CA GLU A 240 -29.68 32.16 4.10
C GLU A 240 -28.90 30.93 4.57
N GLY A 241 -29.00 30.54 5.84
CA GLY A 241 -28.39 29.31 6.38
C GLY A 241 -28.96 28.03 5.75
N LEU A 242 -30.24 28.01 5.42
CA LEU A 242 -30.89 26.89 4.72
C LEU A 242 -30.55 26.87 3.22
N ALA A 243 -30.46 28.04 2.57
CA ALA A 243 -30.07 28.18 1.17
C ALA A 243 -28.59 27.85 0.93
N SER A 244 -27.72 28.13 1.91
CA SER A 244 -26.28 27.85 1.86
C SER A 244 -25.90 26.42 2.24
N GLY A 245 -26.83 25.60 2.75
CA GLY A 245 -26.69 24.14 2.79
C GLY A 245 -25.47 23.62 3.58
N THR A 246 -25.04 24.30 4.64
CA THR A 246 -23.94 23.85 5.51
C THR A 246 -24.45 23.04 6.69
N GLY A 247 -25.14 21.94 6.40
CA GLY A 247 -25.40 20.87 7.36
C GLY A 247 -24.15 20.00 7.57
N LYS A 248 -23.13 20.52 8.26
CA LYS A 248 -22.01 19.72 8.79
C LYS A 248 -21.64 20.18 10.19
N GLU A 249 -22.56 20.04 11.14
CA GLU A 249 -22.17 20.07 12.55
C GLU A 249 -23.04 19.12 13.35
N GLY A 250 -22.37 18.15 13.99
CA GLY A 250 -23.03 17.09 14.73
C GLY A 250 -22.10 15.94 15.10
N LEU A 251 -21.35 16.14 16.19
CA LEU A 251 -20.91 15.12 17.17
C LEU A 251 -19.90 14.05 16.70
N VAL A 252 -18.61 14.36 16.87
CA VAL A 252 -17.51 13.51 17.40
C VAL A 252 -16.28 14.44 17.40
N GLY A 253 -15.55 14.54 18.52
CA GLY A 253 -14.53 15.55 18.82
C GLY A 253 -13.58 15.90 17.67
N GLU A 254 -13.37 17.20 17.47
CA GLU A 254 -12.59 17.78 16.36
C GLU A 254 -11.16 17.25 16.30
N ASP A 255 -10.51 17.03 17.44
CA ASP A 255 -9.09 16.65 17.50
C ASP A 255 -8.82 15.20 17.03
N GLN A 256 -9.71 14.25 17.34
CA GLN A 256 -9.58 12.87 16.83
C GLN A 256 -9.96 12.75 15.34
N LYS A 257 -10.81 13.65 14.84
CA LYS A 257 -11.15 13.72 13.42
C LYS A 257 -10.03 14.35 12.60
N SER A 258 -9.32 15.37 13.12
CA SER A 258 -8.13 15.93 12.45
C SER A 258 -7.09 14.83 12.26
N TRP A 259 -6.70 14.12 13.33
CA TRP A 259 -5.67 13.08 13.23
C TRP A 259 -6.04 11.93 12.30
N ARG A 260 -7.29 11.44 12.35
CA ARG A 260 -7.75 10.38 11.44
C ARG A 260 -7.87 10.86 10.00
N ARG A 261 -8.28 12.11 9.77
CA ARG A 261 -8.42 12.69 8.43
C ARG A 261 -7.06 13.03 7.82
N GLU A 262 -6.12 13.51 8.63
CA GLU A 262 -4.72 13.74 8.25
C GLU A 262 -4.01 12.42 7.94
N ARG A 263 -4.19 11.39 8.79
CA ARG A 263 -3.67 10.05 8.49
C ARG A 263 -4.27 9.44 7.24
N LEU A 264 -5.57 9.57 7.05
CA LEU A 264 -6.24 9.06 5.86
C LEU A 264 -5.76 9.79 4.60
N GLY A 265 -5.61 11.12 4.67
CA GLY A 265 -5.03 11.91 3.58
C GLY A 265 -3.56 11.58 3.31
N PHE A 266 -2.77 11.29 4.35
CA PHE A 266 -1.38 10.85 4.20
C PHE A 266 -1.29 9.48 3.53
N ILE A 267 -2.09 8.51 3.99
CA ILE A 267 -2.14 7.16 3.40
C ILE A 267 -2.62 7.25 1.94
N GLU A 268 -3.66 8.04 1.66
CA GLU A 268 -4.17 8.23 0.30
C GLU A 268 -3.13 8.89 -0.61
N LYS A 269 -2.37 9.88 -0.10
CA LYS A 269 -1.30 10.55 -0.84
C LYS A 269 -0.12 9.62 -1.13
N GLU A 270 0.32 8.83 -0.15
CA GLU A 270 1.43 7.88 -0.31
C GLU A 270 1.04 6.69 -1.18
N THR A 271 -0.18 6.16 -1.02
CA THR A 271 -0.69 5.10 -1.91
C THR A 271 -0.84 5.59 -3.35
N ARG A 272 -1.35 6.81 -3.56
CA ARG A 272 -1.39 7.47 -4.88
C ARG A 272 0.01 7.59 -5.47
N ARG A 273 0.97 8.15 -4.72
CA ARG A 273 2.35 8.32 -5.16
C ARG A 273 3.03 6.99 -5.49
N HIS A 274 2.78 5.95 -4.71
CA HIS A 274 3.30 4.61 -4.97
C HIS A 274 2.72 3.99 -6.24
N MET A 275 1.40 4.13 -6.47
CA MET A 275 0.75 3.64 -7.68
C MET A 275 1.19 4.40 -8.94
N GLU A 276 1.42 5.71 -8.84
CA GLU A 276 1.97 6.53 -9.93
C GLU A 276 3.43 6.18 -10.22
N ASN A 277 4.29 6.04 -9.20
CA ASN A 277 5.72 5.84 -9.39
C ASN A 277 6.12 4.39 -9.75
N VAL A 278 5.51 3.39 -9.11
CA VAL A 278 5.95 1.98 -9.24
C VAL A 278 5.16 1.24 -10.31
N ARG A 279 3.89 1.58 -10.50
CA ARG A 279 3.00 0.91 -11.46
C ARG A 279 2.71 1.74 -12.71
N GLY A 280 3.16 3.00 -12.77
CA GLY A 280 2.93 3.89 -13.91
C GLY A 280 1.46 4.22 -14.16
N LEU A 281 0.60 4.09 -13.14
CA LEU A 281 -0.83 4.35 -13.24
C LEU A 281 -1.11 5.83 -12.97
N GLU A 282 -1.69 6.55 -13.92
CA GLU A 282 -2.14 7.92 -13.69
C GLU A 282 -3.46 7.91 -12.90
N LEU A 283 -3.51 8.61 -11.76
CA LEU A 283 -4.73 8.68 -10.94
C LEU A 283 -5.38 10.08 -11.05
N GLY A 284 -6.68 10.13 -11.32
CA GLY A 284 -7.45 11.38 -11.30
C GLY A 284 -7.65 11.94 -9.88
N GLU A 285 -8.21 13.15 -9.77
CA GLU A 285 -8.47 13.86 -8.49
C GLU A 285 -9.28 13.00 -7.48
N MET A 286 -10.06 12.04 -8.00
CA MET A 286 -10.88 11.11 -7.23
C MET A 286 -10.31 9.68 -7.14
N GLY A 287 -9.04 9.46 -7.51
CA GLY A 287 -8.39 8.14 -7.44
C GLY A 287 -8.78 7.16 -8.55
N GLU A 288 -9.25 7.66 -9.69
CA GLU A 288 -9.56 6.84 -10.87
C GLU A 288 -8.31 6.58 -11.72
N VAL A 289 -8.11 5.34 -12.19
CA VAL A 289 -7.03 5.01 -13.13
C VAL A 289 -7.35 5.64 -14.50
N ARG A 290 -6.47 6.52 -14.96
CA ARG A 290 -6.47 7.15 -16.28
C ARG A 290 -5.77 6.21 -17.26
N ASP A 291 -6.56 5.29 -17.81
CA ASP A 291 -6.12 4.44 -18.92
C ASP A 291 -6.24 5.25 -20.22
N GLY A 292 -5.13 5.89 -20.66
CA GLY A 292 -4.72 6.25 -22.03
C GLY A 292 -5.69 6.85 -23.09
N GLU A 293 -7.00 6.88 -22.89
CA GLU A 293 -8.00 7.27 -23.90
C GLU A 293 -8.55 8.70 -23.71
N TRP A 294 -8.13 9.41 -22.66
CA TRP A 294 -8.48 10.83 -22.49
C TRP A 294 -7.44 11.73 -23.19
N GLN A 295 -7.84 12.37 -24.29
CA GLN A 295 -7.09 13.44 -24.99
C GLN A 295 -7.15 14.79 -24.25
N GLY A 296 -6.88 14.80 -22.94
CA GLY A 296 -6.60 16.03 -22.18
C GLY A 296 -5.11 16.38 -22.22
N GLU A 297 -4.70 17.49 -21.58
CA GLU A 297 -3.28 17.80 -21.35
C GLU A 297 -2.59 16.55 -20.78
N GLY A 298 -1.59 16.04 -21.51
CA GLY A 298 -0.89 14.80 -21.18
C GLY A 298 -0.21 14.86 -19.81
N ARG A 299 0.40 13.72 -19.43
CA ARG A 299 1.18 13.53 -18.20
C ARG A 299 1.79 14.84 -17.67
N LYS A 300 1.35 15.29 -16.48
CA LYS A 300 2.02 16.40 -15.79
C LYS A 300 3.39 15.89 -15.34
N LEU A 301 4.40 16.09 -16.18
CA LEU A 301 5.77 15.73 -15.88
C LEU A 301 6.18 16.40 -14.57
N GLY A 302 6.73 15.60 -13.65
CA GLY A 302 7.23 16.12 -12.40
C GLY A 302 8.38 17.09 -12.67
N LYS A 303 8.52 18.15 -11.87
CA LYS A 303 9.55 19.18 -12.06
C LYS A 303 10.96 18.59 -12.23
N GLY A 304 11.28 17.50 -11.52
CA GLY A 304 12.56 16.79 -11.67
C GLY A 304 12.72 16.05 -13.01
N GLU A 305 11.66 15.48 -13.57
CA GLU A 305 11.72 14.85 -14.91
C GLU A 305 11.88 15.90 -16.00
N VAL A 306 11.31 17.10 -15.80
CA VAL A 306 11.53 18.25 -16.68
C VAL A 306 12.98 18.71 -16.59
N GLU A 307 13.56 18.79 -15.40
CA GLU A 307 14.99 19.12 -15.21
C GLU A 307 15.93 18.06 -15.83
N ASP A 308 15.57 16.77 -15.74
CA ASP A 308 16.32 15.68 -16.36
C ASP A 308 16.19 15.68 -17.89
N LEU A 309 14.98 15.94 -18.42
CA LEU A 309 14.76 16.12 -19.85
C LEU A 309 15.47 17.36 -20.38
N GLU A 310 15.47 18.47 -19.64
CA GLU A 310 16.24 19.67 -19.98
C GLU A 310 17.74 19.37 -19.99
N ARG A 311 18.25 18.56 -19.04
CA ARG A 311 19.64 18.12 -19.04
C ARG A 311 19.97 17.24 -20.25
N VAL A 312 19.10 16.31 -20.63
CA VAL A 312 19.27 15.46 -21.81
C VAL A 312 19.16 16.28 -23.11
N VAL A 313 18.22 17.22 -23.19
CA VAL A 313 18.08 18.15 -24.32
C VAL A 313 19.29 19.08 -24.41
N SER A 314 19.87 19.49 -23.28
CA SER A 314 21.13 20.25 -23.26
C SER A 314 22.30 19.44 -23.82
N MET A 315 22.34 18.13 -23.52
CA MET A 315 23.36 17.22 -24.04
C MET A 315 23.17 16.90 -25.53
N VAL A 316 21.93 16.84 -26.01
CA VAL A 316 21.60 16.54 -27.42
C VAL A 316 21.66 17.80 -28.30
N GLY A 317 21.21 18.94 -27.79
CA GLY A 317 21.22 20.24 -28.47
C GLY A 317 22.60 20.92 -28.50
N GLY A 318 23.57 20.43 -27.73
CA GLY A 318 24.96 20.87 -27.79
C GLY A 318 25.79 20.24 -28.92
N GLY A 319 25.18 19.40 -29.76
CA GLY A 319 25.86 18.65 -30.82
C GLY A 319 25.88 19.30 -32.21
N ASP A 320 25.31 20.51 -32.39
CA ASP A 320 25.25 21.18 -33.70
C ASP A 320 25.73 22.64 -33.59
N ALA A 321 27.00 22.81 -33.23
CA ALA A 321 27.73 24.07 -33.39
C ALA A 321 28.84 23.85 -34.42
N GLY A 322 28.57 24.37 -35.62
CA GLY A 322 29.34 24.20 -36.86
C GLY A 322 30.86 24.27 -36.74
N GLU A 323 31.51 23.32 -37.41
CA GLU A 323 32.86 23.46 -37.92
C GLU A 323 32.93 24.68 -38.86
N PRO A 324 33.86 25.63 -38.64
CA PRO A 324 34.16 26.65 -39.63
C PRO A 324 34.91 26.01 -40.79
N MET A 325 34.34 26.09 -42.00
CA MET A 325 35.05 25.80 -43.24
C MET A 325 36.19 26.80 -43.44
N ASP A 326 37.42 26.29 -43.46
CA ASP A 326 38.59 27.02 -43.95
C ASP A 326 38.52 27.19 -45.48
N GLN A 327 38.28 28.43 -45.91
CA GLN A 327 38.62 29.06 -47.19
C GLN A 327 39.50 30.27 -46.80
N ASP A 328 40.67 30.58 -47.33
CA ASP A 328 41.33 30.33 -48.62
C ASP A 328 42.86 30.50 -48.44
N SER A 329 43.67 29.80 -49.23
CA SER A 329 44.89 30.28 -49.96
C SER A 329 45.74 29.12 -50.47
#